data_AF-A0A957GUB2-F1
#
_entry.id   AF-A0A957GUB2-F1
#
_cell.length_a   1.000
_cell.length_b   1.000
_cell.length_c   1.000
_cell.angle_alpha   90.00
_cell.angle_beta   90.00
_cell.angle_gamma   90.00
#
_symmetry.space_group_name_H-M   'P 1'
#
loop_
_entity.id
_entity.type
_entity.pdbx_description
1 polymer ?
#
loop_
_entity_poly.entity_id
_entity_poly.type
_entity_poly.pdbx_seq_one_letter_code
_entity_poly.pdbx_strand_id
1 'polypeptide(L)'
;MKTNTREMSPSAYARFAGVLYLIITVAAIFAHMVIPEQFIVPGDAAATAVNIAANETTFRLGTVGSELIVLLSEIVLAVVLYVLLKPVNKTLSLVAAVSRLAMTTIHGLNLLNYYFVFQLLNGSS
;
A
#
# COMPACT_ATOMS: atom_id res chain seq x y z
N MET A 1 -24.78 33.10 7.55
CA MET A 1 -23.37 32.75 7.31
C MET A 1 -23.35 31.59 6.32
N LYS A 2 -23.10 31.84 5.02
CA LYS A 2 -23.02 30.78 4.01
C LYS A 2 -21.58 30.25 4.01
N THR A 3 -21.35 29.05 4.53
CA THR A 3 -20.05 28.38 4.45
C THR A 3 -19.78 28.06 2.98
N ASN A 4 -18.97 28.89 2.33
CA ASN A 4 -18.42 28.67 1.01
C ASN A 4 -17.40 27.52 1.09
N THR A 5 -17.88 26.29 1.18
CA THR A 5 -17.04 25.11 0.97
C THR A 5 -16.71 25.12 -0.51
N ARG A 6 -15.48 25.50 -0.89
CA ARG A 6 -15.02 25.39 -2.29
C ARG A 6 -15.02 23.92 -2.65
N GLU A 7 -16.08 23.45 -3.29
CA GLU A 7 -16.11 22.12 -3.90
C GLU A 7 -14.98 22.07 -4.94
N MET A 8 -14.06 21.12 -4.78
CA MET A 8 -12.96 20.94 -5.72
C MET A 8 -13.54 20.65 -7.11
N SER A 9 -13.04 21.35 -8.14
CA SER A 9 -13.46 21.06 -9.51
C SER A 9 -13.16 19.59 -9.88
N PRO A 10 -13.95 18.94 -10.74
CA PRO A 10 -13.72 17.54 -11.14
C PRO A 10 -12.29 17.27 -11.65
N SER A 11 -11.67 18.25 -12.32
CA SER A 11 -10.29 18.17 -12.79
C SER A 11 -9.26 18.18 -11.64
N ALA A 12 -9.55 18.86 -10.53
CA ALA A 12 -8.71 18.84 -9.33
C ALA A 12 -8.76 17.47 -8.64
N TYR A 13 -9.93 16.83 -8.56
CA TYR A 13 -10.06 15.46 -8.06
C TYR A 13 -9.32 14.45 -8.95
N ALA A 14 -9.43 14.57 -10.27
CA ALA A 14 -8.73 13.70 -11.21
C ALA A 14 -7.19 13.84 -11.10
N ARG A 15 -6.68 15.06 -10.97
CA ARG A 15 -5.23 15.29 -10.74
C ARG A 15 -4.77 14.73 -9.41
N PHE A 16 -5.54 14.93 -8.34
CA PHE A 16 -5.22 14.39 -7.02
C PHE A 16 -5.21 12.85 -7.01
N ALA A 17 -6.20 12.23 -7.65
CA ALA A 17 -6.22 10.78 -7.87
C ALA A 17 -4.98 10.29 -8.64
N GLY A 18 -4.58 11.01 -9.70
CA GLY A 18 -3.38 10.69 -10.47
C GLY A 18 -2.10 10.75 -9.64
N VAL A 19 -1.94 11.76 -8.78
CA VAL A 19 -0.80 11.87 -7.87
C VAL A 19 -0.79 10.72 -6.85
N LEU A 20 -1.95 10.38 -6.28
CA LEU A 20 -2.07 9.24 -5.37
C LEU A 20 -1.67 7.93 -6.06
N TYR A 21 -2.09 7.71 -7.31
CA TYR A 21 -1.65 6.56 -8.09
C TYR A 21 -0.13 6.51 -8.25
N LEU A 22 0.52 7.63 -8.57
CA LEU A 22 1.97 7.67 -8.69
C LEU A 22 2.67 7.33 -7.36
N ILE A 23 2.17 7.86 -6.24
CA ILE A 23 2.70 7.54 -4.90
C ILE A 23 2.58 6.05 -4.62
N ILE A 24 1.40 5.47 -4.89
CA ILE A 24 1.13 4.05 -4.68
C ILE A 24 2.03 3.19 -5.56
N THR A 25 2.18 3.53 -6.84
CA THR A 25 3.04 2.80 -7.77
C THR A 25 4.49 2.81 -7.31
N VAL A 26 5.04 3.97 -6.93
CA VAL A 26 6.42 4.06 -6.46
C VAL A 26 6.60 3.27 -5.17
N ALA A 27 5.70 3.44 -4.19
CA ALA A 27 5.77 2.71 -2.93
C ALA A 27 5.64 1.19 -3.11
N ALA A 28 4.76 0.73 -3.99
CA ALA A 28 4.59 -0.69 -4.31
C ALA A 28 5.82 -1.28 -5.01
N ILE A 29 6.48 -0.53 -5.91
CA ILE A 29 7.74 -0.97 -6.53
C ILE A 29 8.82 -1.17 -5.46
N PHE A 30 8.96 -0.22 -4.53
CA PHE A 30 9.90 -0.37 -3.42
C PHE A 30 9.58 -1.61 -2.57
N ALA A 31 8.31 -1.78 -2.21
CA ALA A 31 7.85 -2.89 -1.40
C ALA A 31 8.06 -4.28 -2.02
N HIS A 32 7.72 -4.41 -3.31
CA HIS A 32 7.55 -5.71 -3.98
C HIS A 32 8.71 -6.09 -4.89
N MET A 33 9.55 -5.12 -5.26
CA MET A 33 10.71 -5.35 -6.10
C MET A 33 12.00 -5.07 -5.34
N VAL A 34 12.19 -3.83 -4.89
CA VAL A 34 13.48 -3.38 -4.33
C VAL A 34 13.84 -4.12 -3.04
N ILE A 35 12.90 -4.23 -2.09
CA ILE A 35 13.16 -4.92 -0.83
C ILE A 35 13.37 -6.43 -1.04
N PRO A 36 12.49 -7.16 -1.76
CA PRO A 36 12.72 -8.58 -2.05
C PRO A 36 14.05 -8.85 -2.76
N GLU A 37 14.43 -8.03 -3.75
CA GLU A 37 15.68 -8.17 -4.48
C GLU A 37 16.92 -8.01 -3.59
N GLN A 38 16.84 -7.12 -2.59
CA GLN A 38 17.96 -6.86 -1.67
C GLN A 38 18.13 -7.96 -0.60
N PHE A 39 17.04 -8.61 -0.18
CA PHE A 39 17.04 -9.46 1.01
C PHE A 39 16.77 -10.95 0.74
N ILE A 40 16.02 -11.30 -0.30
CA ILE A 40 15.57 -12.68 -0.57
C ILE A 40 16.54 -13.35 -1.52
N VAL A 41 17.13 -14.47 -1.08
CA VAL A 41 17.94 -15.36 -1.92
C VAL A 41 17.07 -16.52 -2.39
N PRO A 42 16.71 -16.61 -3.69
CA PRO A 42 15.86 -17.68 -4.18
C PRO A 42 16.47 -19.05 -3.92
N GLY A 43 15.73 -19.92 -3.24
CA GLY A 43 16.16 -21.29 -2.94
C GLY A 43 17.07 -21.44 -1.71
N ASP A 44 17.46 -20.34 -1.04
CA ASP A 44 18.26 -20.37 0.18
C ASP A 44 17.63 -19.54 1.30
N ALA A 45 16.82 -20.21 2.12
CA ALA A 45 16.15 -19.61 3.26
C ALA A 45 17.14 -19.21 4.38
N ALA A 46 18.26 -19.93 4.53
CA ALA A 46 19.26 -19.63 5.54
C ALA A 46 20.03 -18.35 5.19
N ALA A 47 20.47 -18.21 3.93
CA ALA A 47 21.09 -16.99 3.44
C ALA A 47 20.13 -15.78 3.51
N THR A 48 18.85 -15.99 3.18
CA THR A 48 17.81 -14.95 3.32
C THR A 48 17.67 -14.49 4.78
N ALA A 49 17.62 -15.42 5.74
CA ALA A 49 17.55 -15.09 7.17
C ALA A 49 18.77 -14.29 7.65
N VAL A 50 19.98 -14.65 7.21
CA VAL A 50 21.21 -13.93 7.53
C VAL A 50 21.20 -12.50 6.95
N ASN A 51 20.77 -12.33 5.70
CA ASN A 51 20.67 -11.00 5.07
C ASN A 51 19.67 -10.08 5.79
N ILE A 52 18.52 -10.64 6.21
CA ILE A 52 17.51 -9.89 6.98
C ILE A 52 18.05 -9.54 8.37
N ALA A 53 18.68 -10.49 9.08
CA ALA A 53 19.24 -10.25 10.40
C ALA A 53 20.35 -9.19 10.39
N ALA A 54 21.16 -9.15 9.32
CA ALA A 54 22.23 -8.15 9.17
C ALA A 54 21.70 -6.71 9.04
N ASN A 55 20.49 -6.50 8.51
CA ASN A 55 19.92 -5.15 8.30
C ASN A 55 18.42 -5.10 8.62
N GLU A 56 18.05 -5.62 9.80
CA GLU A 56 16.65 -5.80 10.21
C GLU A 56 15.84 -4.49 10.17
N THR A 57 16.43 -3.37 10.59
CA THR A 57 15.73 -2.08 10.62
C THR A 57 15.38 -1.60 9.21
N THR A 58 16.28 -1.79 8.24
CA THR A 58 16.04 -1.46 6.83
C THR A 58 14.98 -2.37 6.23
N PHE A 59 15.01 -3.67 6.54
CA PHE A 59 13.98 -4.61 6.09
C PHE A 59 12.60 -4.24 6.67
N ARG A 60 12.53 -3.92 7.97
CA ARG A 60 11.28 -3.54 8.65
C ARG A 60 10.71 -2.23 8.15
N LEU A 61 11.51 -1.17 8.10
CA LEU A 61 11.07 0.14 7.62
C LEU A 61 10.78 0.12 6.12
N GLY A 62 11.60 -0.60 5.35
CA GLY A 62 11.43 -0.80 3.93
C GLY A 62 10.13 -1.50 3.62
N THR A 63 9.87 -2.66 4.22
CA THR A 63 8.67 -3.48 3.95
C THR A 63 7.41 -2.89 4.57
N VAL A 64 7.39 -2.70 5.89
CA VAL A 64 6.17 -2.25 6.60
C VAL A 64 5.88 -0.79 6.28
N GLY A 65 6.92 0.05 6.18
CA GLY A 65 6.75 1.47 5.88
C GLY A 65 6.22 1.71 4.47
N SER A 66 6.77 1.04 3.44
CA SER A 66 6.26 1.15 2.07
C SER A 66 4.81 0.66 1.99
N GLU A 67 4.49 -0.45 2.66
CA GLU A 67 3.14 -1.00 2.59
C GLU A 67 2.11 -0.12 3.28
N LEU A 68 2.47 0.48 4.41
CA LEU A 68 1.60 1.44 5.08
C LEU A 68 1.32 2.66 4.20
N ILE A 69 2.33 3.15 3.46
CA ILE A 69 2.14 4.25 2.50
C ILE A 69 1.18 3.82 1.39
N VAL A 70 1.33 2.61 0.85
CA VAL A 70 0.40 2.04 -0.15
C VAL A 70 -1.01 1.97 0.42
N LEU A 71 -1.21 1.31 1.56
CA LEU A 71 -2.53 1.09 2.16
C LEU A 71 -3.26 2.41 2.47
N LEU A 72 -2.58 3.37 3.09
CA LEU A 72 -3.17 4.66 3.43
C LEU A 72 -3.52 5.46 2.18
N SER A 73 -2.63 5.49 1.19
CA SER A 73 -2.85 6.20 -0.08
C SER A 73 -3.99 5.56 -0.87
N GLU A 74 -4.12 4.24 -0.81
CA GLU A 74 -5.14 3.45 -1.50
C GLU A 74 -6.54 3.69 -0.92
N ILE A 75 -6.67 3.79 0.41
CA ILE A 75 -7.94 4.15 1.07
C ILE A 75 -8.39 5.54 0.61
N VAL A 76 -7.47 6.52 0.62
CA VAL A 76 -7.78 7.89 0.16
C VAL A 76 -8.16 7.89 -1.31
N LEU A 77 -7.40 7.15 -2.14
CA LEU A 77 -7.66 7.03 -3.58
C LEU A 77 -9.03 6.40 -3.87
N ALA A 78 -9.42 5.36 -3.14
CA ALA A 78 -10.74 4.73 -3.28
C ALA A 78 -11.88 5.74 -3.01
N VAL A 79 -11.75 6.58 -1.98
CA VAL A 79 -12.73 7.62 -1.66
C VAL A 79 -12.75 8.71 -2.75
N VAL A 80 -11.59 9.15 -3.21
CA VAL A 80 -11.47 10.17 -4.27
C VAL A 80 -12.09 9.68 -5.57
N LEU A 81 -11.79 8.44 -5.98
CA LEU A 81 -12.36 7.83 -7.17
C LEU A 81 -13.88 7.63 -7.02
N TYR A 82 -14.35 7.26 -5.83
CA TYR A 82 -15.78 7.15 -5.58
C TYR A 82 -16.50 8.48 -5.84
N VAL A 83 -16.00 9.57 -5.25
CA VAL A 83 -16.57 10.91 -5.41
C VAL A 83 -16.49 11.38 -6.86
N LEU A 84 -15.37 11.13 -7.54
CA LEU A 84 -15.15 11.52 -8.93
C LEU A 84 -16.07 10.79 -9.92
N LEU A 85 -16.31 9.49 -9.71
CA LEU A 85 -17.07 8.63 -10.63
C LEU A 85 -18.56 8.52 -10.27
N LYS A 86 -18.95 8.91 -9.06
CA LYS A 86 -20.35 8.91 -8.59
C LYS A 86 -21.32 9.65 -9.54
N PRO A 87 -20.97 10.80 -10.16
CA PRO A 87 -21.84 11.49 -11.12
C PRO A 87 -22.10 10.70 -12.40
N VAL A 88 -21.21 9.77 -12.78
CA VAL A 88 -21.35 8.94 -13.98
C VAL A 88 -22.23 7.73 -13.69
N ASN A 89 -21.89 6.95 -12.65
CA ASN A 89 -22.71 5.84 -12.19
C ASN A 89 -22.38 5.51 -10.73
N LYS A 90 -23.35 5.76 -9.83
CA LYS A 90 -23.18 5.53 -8.39
C LYS A 90 -22.90 4.07 -8.03
N THR A 91 -23.55 3.12 -8.70
CA THR A 91 -23.41 1.69 -8.41
C THR A 91 -22.05 1.18 -8.82
N LEU A 92 -21.62 1.46 -10.06
CA LEU A 92 -20.29 1.05 -10.53
C LEU A 92 -19.17 1.73 -9.75
N SER A 93 -19.34 3.01 -9.42
CA SER A 93 -18.39 3.74 -8.56
C SER A 93 -18.26 3.10 -7.18
N LEU A 94 -19.38 2.70 -6.56
CA LEU A 94 -19.37 2.01 -5.26
C LEU A 94 -18.71 0.63 -5.36
N VAL A 95 -19.05 -0.15 -6.38
CA VAL A 95 -18.44 -1.47 -6.62
C VAL A 95 -16.92 -1.32 -6.76
N ALA A 96 -16.46 -0.37 -7.59
CA ALA A 96 -15.03 -0.12 -7.74
C ALA A 96 -14.35 0.25 -6.41
N ALA A 97 -14.95 1.14 -5.62
CA ALA A 97 -14.40 1.54 -4.32
C ALA A 97 -14.34 0.35 -3.34
N VAL A 98 -15.40 -0.45 -3.25
CA VAL A 98 -15.45 -1.63 -2.37
C VAL A 98 -14.45 -2.69 -2.83
N SER A 99 -14.34 -2.95 -4.14
CA SER A 99 -13.33 -3.88 -4.67
C SER A 99 -11.91 -3.44 -4.34
N ARG A 100 -11.60 -2.14 -4.45
CA ARG A 100 -10.30 -1.60 -4.04
C ARG A 100 -10.05 -1.76 -2.55
N LEU A 101 -11.03 -1.46 -1.70
CA LEU A 101 -10.90 -1.63 -0.25
C LEU A 101 -10.74 -3.11 0.15
N ALA A 102 -11.44 -4.02 -0.54
CA ALA A 102 -11.26 -5.47 -0.34
C ALA A 102 -9.83 -5.91 -0.70
N MET A 103 -9.31 -5.47 -1.86
CA MET A 103 -7.92 -5.71 -2.26
C MET A 103 -6.94 -5.14 -1.22
N THR A 104 -7.16 -3.89 -0.79
CA THR A 104 -6.35 -3.21 0.25
C THR A 104 -6.34 -4.00 1.55
N THR A 105 -7.48 -4.58 1.93
CA THR A 105 -7.60 -5.38 3.16
C THR A 105 -6.76 -6.65 3.07
N ILE A 106 -6.84 -7.37 1.94
CA ILE A 106 -6.01 -8.56 1.70
C ILE A 106 -4.51 -8.19 1.74
N HIS A 107 -4.15 -7.06 1.15
CA HIS A 107 -2.79 -6.54 1.18
C HIS A 107 -2.33 -6.24 2.62
N GLY A 108 -3.19 -5.65 3.44
CA GLY A 108 -2.94 -5.41 4.87
C GLY A 108 -2.81 -6.70 5.69
N LEU A 109 -3.55 -7.77 5.34
CA LEU A 109 -3.38 -9.07 5.97
C LEU A 109 -2.03 -9.70 5.64
N ASN A 110 -1.49 -9.45 4.45
CA ASN A 110 -0.17 -9.94 4.07
C ASN A 110 0.95 -9.36 4.96
N LEU A 111 0.72 -8.22 5.61
CA LEU A 111 1.64 -7.66 6.60
C LEU A 111 1.84 -8.57 7.82
N LEU A 112 0.83 -9.37 8.16
CA LEU A 112 0.95 -10.35 9.24
C LEU A 112 1.94 -11.47 8.88
N ASN A 113 2.09 -11.81 7.61
CA ASN A 113 3.07 -12.80 7.17
C ASN A 113 4.50 -12.33 7.45
N TYR A 114 4.79 -11.04 7.23
CA TYR A 114 6.08 -10.46 7.58
C TYR A 114 6.33 -10.45 9.10
N TYR A 115 5.28 -10.25 9.90
CA TYR A 115 5.38 -10.38 11.35
C TYR A 115 5.71 -11.82 11.77
N PHE A 116 5.12 -12.83 11.13
CA PHE A 116 5.48 -14.23 11.40
C PHE A 116 6.92 -14.56 11.02
N VAL A 117 7.41 -14.04 9.88
CA VAL A 117 8.83 -14.17 9.49
C VAL A 117 9.73 -13.57 10.56
N PHE A 118 9.39 -12.39 11.08
CA PHE A 118 10.15 -11.76 12.15
C PHE A 118 10.18 -12.59 13.44
N GLN A 119 9.04 -13.17 13.83
CA GLN A 119 8.97 -14.04 15.00
C GLN A 119 9.79 -15.33 14.82
N LEU A 120 9.80 -15.90 13.61
CA LEU A 120 10.65 -17.06 13.28
C LEU A 120 12.14 -16.73 13.38
N LEU A 121 12.55 -15.55 12.90
CA LEU A 121 13.95 -15.11 12.96
C LEU A 121 14.44 -14.84 14.40
N ASN A 122 13.56 -14.36 15.28
CA ASN A 122 13.91 -14.09 16.68
C ASN A 122 13.73 -15.29 17.60
N GLY A 123 12.77 -16.17 17.30
CA GLY A 123 12.42 -17.36 18.08
C GLY A 123 13.39 -18.53 17.93
N SER A 124 14.38 -18.44 17.03
CA SER A 124 15.48 -19.40 16.87
C SER A 124 16.69 -19.12 17.78
N SER A 125 16.53 -18.28 18.81
CA SER A 125 17.55 -17.93 19.81
C SER A 125 17.51 -18.85 21.02
#